data_AF-A0A6B3CB11-F1
#
_entry.id   AF-A0A6B3CB11-F1
#
_cell.length_a   1.000
_cell.length_b   1.000
_cell.length_c   1.000
_cell.angle_alpha   90.00
_cell.angle_beta   90.00
_cell.angle_gamma   90.00
#
_symmetry.space_group_name_H-M   'P 1'
#
loop_
_entity.id
_entity.type
_entity.pdbx_description
1 polymer ?
#
loop_
_entity_poly.entity_id
_entity_poly.type
_entity_poly.pdbx_seq_one_letter_code
_entity_poly.pdbx_strand_id
1 'polypeptide(L)'
;LYTSGGGNVPSLVFRTLTTRNREDGPEGAKVVPDLATDLGKPNADATEWTYTLKDGLKYEDGSPITTADVKYGIERSFAAELSGGAPYLRDWLVGGESYEGPYKDGGKGLDSIVVPDARTIVFKLRKPEGKFPFLAT
;
A
#
# COMPACT_ATOMS: atom_id res chain seq x y z
N LEU A 1 -2.49 2.15 8.77
CA LEU A 1 -2.35 3.40 9.55
C LEU A 1 -3.67 4.16 9.43
N TYR A 2 -4.69 3.80 10.21
CA TYR A 2 -6.06 4.27 9.91
C TYR A 2 -6.99 4.13 11.12
N THR A 3 -7.00 5.12 12.01
CA THR A 3 -8.21 5.46 12.77
C THR A 3 -8.41 6.96 12.64
N SER A 4 -9.66 7.36 12.40
CA SER A 4 -10.11 8.72 12.08
C SER A 4 -9.94 9.76 13.20
N GLY A 5 -9.10 9.50 14.21
CA GLY A 5 -8.83 10.43 15.31
C GLY A 5 -7.89 11.59 14.95
N GLY A 6 -7.12 11.49 13.87
CA GLY A 6 -6.05 12.45 13.53
C GLY A 6 -6.35 13.44 12.40
N GLY A 7 -7.50 13.38 11.74
CA GLY A 7 -7.78 14.18 10.54
C GLY A 7 -6.68 13.99 9.48
N ASN A 8 -6.12 15.09 8.97
CA ASN A 8 -5.04 15.05 7.97
C ASN A 8 -3.62 14.90 8.56
N VAL A 9 -3.46 14.89 9.89
CA VAL A 9 -2.13 14.82 10.53
C VAL A 9 -1.30 13.59 10.07
N PRO A 10 -1.87 12.38 9.90
CA PRO A 10 -1.11 11.24 9.38
C PRO A 10 -0.47 11.49 8.02
N SER A 11 -1.10 12.28 7.13
CA SER A 11 -0.57 12.59 5.80
C SER A 11 0.64 13.54 5.81
N LEU A 12 0.96 14.12 6.97
CA LEU A 12 2.15 14.95 7.20
C LEU A 12 3.34 14.12 7.68
N VAL A 13 3.08 12.98 8.32
CA VAL A 13 4.09 12.17 9.01
C VAL A 13 4.41 10.90 8.23
N PHE A 14 3.42 10.35 7.53
CA PHE A 14 3.57 9.10 6.78
C PHE A 14 3.29 9.32 5.29
N ARG A 15 4.09 8.64 4.48
CA ARG A 15 3.97 8.61 3.02
C ARG A 15 3.45 7.25 2.57
N THR A 16 2.82 7.22 1.40
CA THR A 16 2.21 6.01 0.81
C THR A 16 2.64 5.85 -0.65
N LEU A 17 2.25 4.76 -1.34
CA LEU A 17 2.72 4.53 -2.71
C LEU A 17 2.22 5.63 -3.64
N THR A 18 0.93 5.90 -3.57
CA THR A 18 0.26 7.03 -4.21
C THR A 18 -0.36 7.91 -3.14
N THR A 19 -0.75 9.14 -3.46
CA THR A 19 -1.48 10.00 -2.53
C THR A 19 -2.48 10.87 -3.28
N ARG A 20 -3.33 11.60 -2.56
CA ARG A 20 -4.19 12.60 -3.17
C ARG A 20 -3.40 13.87 -3.45
N ASN A 21 -3.72 14.51 -4.58
CA ASN A 21 -3.10 15.77 -4.93
C ASN A 21 -3.38 16.82 -3.85
N ARG A 22 -2.37 17.62 -3.50
CA ARG A 22 -2.49 18.66 -2.46
C ARG A 22 -2.89 20.00 -3.08
N GLU A 23 -3.97 19.97 -3.86
CA GLU A 23 -4.54 21.12 -4.58
C GLU A 23 -5.98 21.36 -4.13
N ASP A 24 -6.46 22.60 -4.24
CA ASP A 24 -7.84 22.94 -3.93
C ASP A 24 -8.82 22.44 -5.01
N GLY A 25 -10.07 22.22 -4.60
CA GLY A 25 -11.16 21.87 -5.52
C GLY A 25 -11.03 20.47 -6.14
N PRO A 26 -11.58 20.24 -7.35
CA PRO A 26 -11.61 18.91 -7.98
C PRO A 26 -10.24 18.30 -8.23
N GLU A 27 -9.20 19.14 -8.37
CA GLU A 27 -7.83 18.68 -8.57
C GLU A 27 -7.28 17.93 -7.36
N GLY A 28 -7.68 18.32 -6.14
CA GLY A 28 -7.31 17.62 -4.90
C GLY A 28 -7.88 16.20 -4.77
N ALA A 29 -8.89 15.86 -5.58
CA ALA A 29 -9.43 14.50 -5.63
C ALA A 29 -8.62 13.55 -6.52
N LYS A 30 -7.67 14.07 -7.31
CA LYS A 30 -6.83 13.25 -8.20
C LYS A 30 -5.77 12.51 -7.40
N VAL A 31 -5.45 11.30 -7.85
CA VAL A 31 -4.35 10.51 -7.28
C VAL A 31 -3.07 10.86 -8.02
N VAL A 32 -1.99 11.05 -7.28
CA VAL A 32 -0.65 11.36 -7.77
C VAL A 32 0.38 10.41 -7.14
N PRO A 33 1.55 10.18 -7.77
CA PRO A 33 2.59 9.34 -7.21
C PRO A 33 3.23 9.97 -5.96
N ASP A 34 3.44 9.19 -4.90
CA ASP A 34 4.12 9.64 -3.68
C ASP A 34 5.45 8.90 -3.47
N LEU A 35 5.50 7.78 -2.74
CA LEU A 35 6.70 6.94 -2.67
C LEU A 35 6.98 6.26 -4.02
N ALA A 36 5.93 5.90 -4.76
CA ALA A 36 6.07 5.30 -6.07
C ALA A 36 6.45 6.33 -7.14
N THR A 37 7.08 5.87 -8.22
CA THR A 37 7.42 6.68 -9.39
C THR A 37 6.20 7.05 -10.24
N ASP A 38 5.16 6.22 -10.21
CA ASP A 38 3.91 6.37 -10.97
C ASP A 38 2.69 5.89 -10.16
N LEU A 39 1.54 5.76 -10.81
CA LEU A 39 0.28 5.32 -10.19
C LEU A 39 0.15 3.79 -10.07
N GLY A 40 1.17 3.05 -10.47
CA GLY A 40 1.12 1.60 -10.63
C GLY A 40 0.75 1.21 -12.06
N LYS A 41 1.28 0.07 -12.49
CA LYS A 41 1.04 -0.50 -13.82
C LYS A 41 0.21 -1.78 -13.68
N PRO A 42 -1.03 -1.81 -14.20
CA PRO A 42 -1.81 -3.02 -14.25
C PRO A 42 -1.29 -3.97 -15.33
N ASN A 43 -1.49 -5.27 -15.14
CA ASN A 43 -1.48 -6.24 -16.24
C ASN A 43 -2.75 -6.08 -17.12
N ALA A 44 -2.87 -6.91 -18.15
CA ALA A 44 -3.91 -6.74 -19.19
C ALA A 44 -5.36 -6.80 -18.65
N ASP A 45 -5.60 -7.53 -17.57
CA ASP A 45 -6.92 -7.71 -16.96
C ASP A 45 -7.07 -7.01 -15.60
N ALA A 46 -6.11 -6.16 -15.22
CA ALA A 46 -6.07 -5.43 -13.95
C ALA A 46 -6.20 -6.33 -12.70
N THR A 47 -5.72 -7.56 -12.78
CA THR A 47 -5.62 -8.50 -11.65
C THR A 47 -4.24 -8.46 -10.99
N GLU A 48 -3.23 -7.89 -11.64
CA GLU A 48 -1.91 -7.66 -11.06
C GLU A 48 -1.50 -6.21 -11.22
N TRP A 49 -0.95 -5.61 -10.17
CA TRP A 49 -0.47 -4.23 -10.17
C TRP A 49 0.97 -4.13 -9.71
N THR A 50 1.83 -3.55 -10.54
CA THR A 50 3.25 -3.35 -10.23
C THR A 50 3.54 -1.90 -9.90
N TYR A 51 4.23 -1.65 -8.79
CA TYR A 51 4.74 -0.34 -8.39
C TYR A 51 6.26 -0.37 -8.28
N THR A 52 6.89 0.77 -8.56
CA THR A 52 8.32 1.00 -8.36
C THR A 52 8.52 2.19 -7.44
N LEU A 53 9.32 2.03 -6.39
CA LEU A 53 9.69 3.11 -5.48
C LEU A 53 10.67 4.09 -6.14
N LYS A 54 10.56 5.36 -5.77
CA LYS A 54 11.55 6.40 -6.10
C LYS A 54 12.91 6.06 -5.49
N ASP A 55 13.97 6.57 -6.10
CA ASP A 55 15.33 6.43 -5.58
C ASP A 55 15.58 7.29 -4.34
N GLY A 56 16.48 6.82 -3.49
CA GLY A 56 16.99 7.58 -2.34
C GLY A 56 15.98 7.80 -1.22
N LEU A 57 14.87 7.05 -1.18
CA LEU A 57 13.90 7.12 -0.09
C LEU A 57 14.52 6.62 1.22
N LYS A 58 14.37 7.42 2.27
CA LYS A 58 14.90 7.15 3.60
C LYS A 58 13.89 7.51 4.67
N TYR A 59 13.95 6.77 5.77
CA TYR A 59 13.36 7.17 7.04
C TYR A 59 14.14 8.34 7.64
N GLU A 60 13.59 8.93 8.69
CA GLU A 60 14.17 10.07 9.40
C GLU A 60 15.53 9.75 10.03
N ASP A 61 15.77 8.49 10.39
CA ASP A 61 17.05 8.01 10.93
C ASP A 61 18.10 7.75 9.84
N GLY A 62 17.74 7.94 8.56
CA GLY A 62 18.59 7.74 7.40
C GLY A 62 18.60 6.32 6.84
N SER A 63 17.92 5.36 7.47
CA SER A 63 17.75 4.01 6.93
C SER A 63 16.91 4.03 5.65
N PRO A 64 17.19 3.14 4.67
CA PRO A 64 16.47 3.14 3.40
C PRO A 64 15.03 2.64 3.57
N ILE A 65 14.09 3.26 2.86
CA ILE A 65 12.73 2.72 2.71
C ILE A 65 12.73 1.74 1.53
N THR A 66 12.21 0.53 1.77
CA THR A 66 12.14 -0.54 0.77
C THR A 66 10.70 -1.03 0.59
N THR A 67 10.47 -1.80 -0.47
CA THR A 67 9.18 -2.46 -0.70
C THR A 67 8.86 -3.53 0.33
N ALA A 68 9.85 -4.10 1.02
CA ALA A 68 9.62 -4.99 2.15
C ALA A 68 8.91 -4.25 3.31
N ASP A 69 9.25 -2.98 3.54
CA ASP A 69 8.59 -2.15 4.56
C ASP A 69 7.15 -1.83 4.17
N VAL A 70 6.91 -1.56 2.89
CA VAL A 70 5.56 -1.34 2.34
C VAL A 70 4.72 -2.61 2.49
N LYS A 71 5.27 -3.78 2.13
CA LYS A 71 4.60 -5.08 2.30
C LYS A 71 4.24 -5.30 3.77
N TYR A 72 5.20 -5.15 4.68
CA TYR A 72 4.96 -5.33 6.11
C TYR A 72 3.93 -4.33 6.66
N GLY A 73 3.94 -3.08 6.20
CA GLY A 73 2.95 -2.07 6.56
C GLY A 73 1.52 -2.45 6.17
N ILE A 74 1.35 -3.05 4.98
CA ILE A 74 0.07 -3.57 4.50
C ILE A 74 -0.34 -4.80 5.30
N GLU A 75 0.54 -5.78 5.46
CA GLU A 75 0.26 -7.01 6.20
C GLU A 75 -0.14 -6.71 7.66
N ARG A 76 0.51 -5.73 8.29
CA ARG A 76 0.19 -5.28 9.64
C ARG A 76 -1.24 -4.75 9.78
N SER A 77 -1.86 -4.29 8.69
CA SER A 77 -3.28 -3.85 8.70
C SER A 77 -4.28 -5.01 8.78
N PHE A 78 -3.83 -6.26 8.63
CA PHE A 78 -4.66 -7.47 8.76
C PHE A 78 -4.72 -8.00 10.19
N ALA A 79 -3.82 -7.55 11.06
CA ALA A 79 -3.77 -7.97 12.46
C ALA A 79 -5.00 -7.45 13.23
N ALA A 80 -5.78 -8.35 13.82
CA ALA A 80 -7.00 -8.00 14.56
C ALA A 80 -6.74 -7.06 15.75
N GLU A 81 -5.53 -7.14 16.32
CA GLU A 81 -5.04 -6.30 17.40
C GLU A 81 -4.90 -4.82 16.99
N LEU A 82 -4.83 -4.53 15.68
CA LEU A 82 -4.71 -3.19 15.11
C LEU A 82 -5.98 -2.82 14.33
N SER A 83 -7.11 -2.88 15.02
CA SER A 83 -8.42 -2.62 14.41
C SER A 83 -8.56 -1.18 13.87
N GLY A 84 -8.95 -1.06 12.60
CA GLY A 84 -9.17 0.21 11.91
C GLY A 84 -8.72 0.19 10.44
N GLY A 85 -9.37 0.98 9.60
CA GLY A 85 -9.07 1.09 8.17
C GLY A 85 -10.06 0.40 7.25
N ALA A 86 -10.00 0.75 5.97
CA ALA A 86 -10.93 0.23 4.99
C ALA A 86 -10.55 -1.21 4.59
N PRO A 87 -11.54 -2.11 4.43
CA PRO A 87 -11.29 -3.54 4.25
C PRO A 87 -10.77 -3.92 2.85
N TYR A 88 -10.57 -2.95 1.95
CA TYR A 88 -10.35 -3.19 0.52
C TYR A 88 -9.18 -4.15 0.22
N LEU A 89 -8.02 -3.97 0.88
CA LEU A 89 -6.88 -4.86 0.65
C LEU A 89 -7.16 -6.29 1.14
N ARG A 90 -7.93 -6.45 2.22
CA ARG A 90 -8.41 -7.75 2.71
C ARG A 90 -9.39 -8.39 1.73
N ASP A 91 -10.21 -7.58 1.09
CA ASP A 91 -11.22 -7.98 0.11
C ASP A 91 -10.67 -8.26 -1.29
N TRP A 92 -9.49 -7.74 -1.62
CA TRP A 92 -8.96 -7.81 -2.98
C TRP A 92 -7.72 -8.68 -3.14
N LEU A 93 -6.82 -8.73 -2.17
CA LEU A 93 -5.58 -9.50 -2.30
C LEU A 93 -5.83 -11.00 -2.21
N VAL A 94 -5.25 -11.81 -3.10
CA VAL A 94 -5.38 -13.28 -3.05
C VAL A 94 -4.94 -13.82 -1.68
N GLY A 95 -5.81 -14.56 -0.99
CA GLY A 95 -5.56 -15.10 0.36
C GLY A 95 -5.71 -14.08 1.50
N GLY A 96 -6.03 -12.81 1.20
CA GLY A 96 -6.20 -11.77 2.22
C GLY A 96 -7.38 -12.01 3.17
N GLU A 97 -8.40 -12.76 2.75
CA GLU A 97 -9.60 -13.04 3.55
C GLU A 97 -9.30 -13.91 4.78
N SER A 98 -8.30 -14.78 4.68
CA SER A 98 -7.87 -15.71 5.73
C SER A 98 -6.57 -15.28 6.41
N TYR A 99 -5.89 -14.24 5.88
CA TYR A 99 -4.66 -13.74 6.47
C TYR A 99 -4.92 -12.97 7.77
N GLU A 100 -4.26 -13.39 8.85
CA GLU A 100 -4.41 -12.82 10.20
C GLU A 100 -3.33 -11.79 10.56
N GLY A 101 -2.47 -11.43 9.59
CA GLY A 101 -1.38 -10.49 9.79
C GLY A 101 -0.04 -11.13 10.18
N PRO A 102 1.03 -10.34 10.17
CA PRO A 102 2.42 -10.81 10.25
C PRO A 102 2.82 -11.29 11.65
N TYR A 103 1.97 -11.07 12.66
CA TYR A 103 2.23 -11.54 14.02
C TYR A 103 1.82 -13.00 14.24
N LYS A 104 1.01 -13.57 13.34
CA LYS A 104 0.43 -14.92 13.46
C LYS A 104 0.78 -15.86 12.30
N ASP A 105 1.48 -15.37 11.28
CA ASP A 105 1.81 -16.13 10.08
C ASP A 105 3.17 -16.86 10.16
N GLY A 106 3.93 -16.68 11.25
CA GLY A 106 5.26 -17.23 11.42
C GLY A 106 6.31 -16.61 10.49
N GLY A 107 6.10 -15.38 10.03
CA GLY A 107 7.01 -14.66 9.14
C GLY A 107 6.90 -15.04 7.67
N LYS A 108 5.85 -15.79 7.28
CA LYS A 108 5.63 -16.19 5.88
C LYS A 108 5.24 -15.01 5.00
N GLY A 109 4.50 -14.05 5.54
CA GLY A 109 3.88 -12.99 4.78
C GLY A 109 2.74 -13.49 3.89
N LEU A 110 2.16 -12.56 3.15
CA LEU A 110 1.10 -12.81 2.18
C LEU A 110 1.71 -12.99 0.77
N ASP A 111 1.45 -14.15 0.15
CA ASP A 111 2.00 -14.51 -1.18
C ASP A 111 1.53 -13.59 -2.32
N SER A 112 0.38 -12.94 -2.14
CA SER A 112 -0.18 -12.01 -3.11
C SER A 112 0.51 -10.64 -3.11
N ILE A 113 1.44 -10.40 -2.19
CA ILE A 113 2.30 -9.20 -2.17
C ILE A 113 3.73 -9.66 -2.44
N VAL A 114 4.17 -9.52 -3.68
CA VAL A 114 5.49 -9.97 -4.13
C VAL A 114 6.45 -8.80 -4.13
N VAL A 115 7.62 -9.00 -3.54
CA VAL A 115 8.70 -8.01 -3.48
C VAL A 115 9.95 -8.62 -4.13
N PRO A 116 10.04 -8.61 -5.48
CA PRO A 116 11.15 -9.26 -6.19
C PRO A 116 12.51 -8.58 -5.90
N ASP A 117 12.49 -7.31 -5.55
CA ASP A 117 13.65 -6.52 -5.14
C ASP A 117 13.20 -5.38 -4.20
N ALA A 118 14.17 -4.58 -3.71
CA ALA A 118 13.93 -3.53 -2.72
C ALA A 118 13.07 -2.35 -3.20
N ARG A 119 12.86 -2.18 -4.52
CA ARG A 119 12.11 -1.06 -5.10
C ARG A 119 10.86 -1.49 -5.84
N THR A 120 10.73 -2.75 -6.23
CA THR A 120 9.55 -3.25 -6.93
C THR A 120 8.63 -4.04 -6.01
N ILE A 121 7.33 -3.75 -6.10
CA ILE A 121 6.27 -4.47 -5.39
C ILE A 121 5.14 -4.79 -6.36
N VAL A 122 4.64 -6.02 -6.29
CA VAL A 122 3.56 -6.52 -7.14
C VAL A 122 2.42 -7.01 -6.26
N PHE A 123 1.21 -6.54 -6.53
CA PHE A 123 -0.02 -6.97 -5.87
C PHE A 123 -0.82 -7.88 -6.79
N LYS A 124 -1.21 -9.04 -6.29
CA LYS A 124 -2.07 -10.01 -6.99
C LYS A 124 -3.47 -9.98 -6.39
N LEU A 125 -4.46 -9.72 -7.23
CA LEU A 125 -5.84 -9.48 -6.83
C LEU A 125 -6.73 -10.68 -7.20
N ARG A 126 -7.75 -10.93 -6.38
CA ARG A 126 -8.78 -11.96 -6.59
C ARG A 126 -9.75 -11.62 -7.72
N LYS A 127 -9.76 -10.35 -8.16
CA LYS A 127 -10.62 -9.84 -9.22
C LYS A 127 -9.96 -8.65 -9.92
N PRO A 128 -10.35 -8.34 -11.17
CA PRO A 128 -9.99 -7.11 -11.85
C PRO A 128 -10.36 -5.87 -11.01
N GLU A 129 -9.42 -4.95 -10.80
CA GLU A 129 -9.67 -3.69 -10.11
C GLU A 129 -8.92 -2.52 -10.75
N GLY A 130 -9.63 -1.73 -11.55
CA GLY A 130 -9.07 -0.57 -12.24
C GLY A 130 -8.78 0.62 -11.32
N LYS A 131 -9.37 0.66 -10.12
CA LYS A 131 -9.22 1.77 -9.17
C LYS A 131 -8.17 1.49 -8.09
N PHE A 132 -7.37 0.44 -8.23
CA PHE A 132 -6.32 0.10 -7.27
C PHE A 132 -5.39 1.29 -6.88
N PRO A 133 -5.02 2.20 -7.80
CA PRO A 133 -4.20 3.37 -7.44
C PRO A 133 -4.81 4.31 -6.41
N PHE A 134 -6.14 4.38 -6.30
CA PHE A 134 -6.84 5.21 -5.32
C PHE A 134 -6.75 4.68 -3.88
N LEU A 135 -6.31 3.43 -3.73
CA LEU A 135 -6.32 2.70 -2.47
C LEU A 135 -4.93 2.27 -2.02
N ALA A 136 -3.91 2.56 -2.84
CA ALA A 136 -2.51 2.54 -2.45
C ALA A 136 -2.07 3.84 -1.73
N THR A 137 -3.03 4.59 -1.17
CA THR A 137 -2.89 5.86 -0.43
C THR A 137 -2.89 5.72 1.07
#